data_AF-A0A2W2MT99-F1
#
_entry.id   AF-A0A2W2MT99-F1
#
_cell.length_a   1.000
_cell.length_b   1.000
_cell.length_c   1.000
_cell.angle_alpha   90.00
_cell.angle_beta   90.00
_cell.angle_gamma   90.00
#
_symmetry.space_group_name_H-M   'P 1'
#
loop_
_entity.id
_entity.type
_entity.pdbx_description
1 polymer ?
#
loop_
_entity_poly.entity_id
_entity_poly.type
_entity_poly.pdbx_seq_one_letter_code
_entity_poly.pdbx_strand_id
1 'polypeptide(L)'
;MTAAVLAPLPALALAAYMLVLPFRPDAGIGTAITGSAAHPGSARAALWLSLVFTLLIVPATMATAWAARRGAPRLALYGGLLTLVAFGAGIAAPDSGQAAFVAAERGLDPALVTALDDAVQAHPAAGLLGVVFLLGQAIGLVLLGLALWRGGTAPAWVGVTLAVSGPAHLLGAVSSLACAVTWALTAIGYGGAAVALLRAGDDAFDLPPAGGEPGAAEERPERERTASGGRPARDARTVWRVLLAVTAPVVALIVTVGRYLLPYDMSDPLRQMFDKLVAATGYQAVAIWTGAVGPVLACSGVVAVAWVTRRRAPMLTTAAVLVAFPGYMALFAPGDYVDILTHAVGTRSGLDRETAFHLAEGLQTGFWSDVLGGVFVIGHLLGTVLLGLALWRARVVPVWLALGLAVAQPVHLASVLSGVRELDLVGWGLTAVGFAAAGRLLLRMPDDEFDLPPLRE
;
A
#
# COMPACT_ATOMS: atom_id res chain seq x y z
N MET A 1 2.98 19.59 0.75
CA MET A 1 4.41 19.68 1.18
C MET A 1 4.91 18.46 1.94
N THR A 2 4.25 17.98 3.01
CA THR A 2 4.75 16.86 3.84
C THR A 2 5.08 15.58 3.05
N ALA A 3 4.19 15.17 2.13
CA ALA A 3 4.43 13.99 1.29
C ALA A 3 5.67 14.10 0.38
N ALA A 4 6.07 15.31 0.01
CA ALA A 4 7.25 15.52 -0.83
C ALA A 4 8.53 15.21 -0.05
N VAL A 5 8.66 15.67 1.21
CA VAL A 5 9.84 15.39 2.04
C VAL A 5 10.03 13.89 2.28
N LEU A 6 8.93 13.15 2.38
CA LEU A 6 8.96 11.71 2.65
C LEU A 6 9.24 10.85 1.42
N ALA A 7 9.09 11.38 0.20
CA ALA A 7 9.13 10.58 -1.01
C ALA A 7 10.44 9.77 -1.21
N PRO A 8 11.66 10.30 -1.00
CA PRO A 8 12.87 9.50 -1.17
C PRO A 8 13.13 8.49 -0.05
N LEU A 9 12.52 8.68 1.13
CA LEU A 9 12.82 7.89 2.34
C LEU A 9 12.58 6.38 2.21
N PRO A 10 11.45 5.87 1.67
CA PRO A 10 11.25 4.43 1.57
C PRO A 10 12.33 3.76 0.72
N ALA A 11 12.61 4.28 -0.47
CA ALA A 11 13.64 3.72 -1.35
C ALA A 11 15.05 3.83 -0.75
N LEU A 12 15.35 4.92 -0.01
CA LEU A 12 16.61 5.05 0.71
C LEU A 12 16.70 4.03 1.87
N ALA A 13 15.62 3.82 2.60
CA ALA A 13 15.55 2.81 3.65
C ALA A 13 15.78 1.41 3.08
N LEU A 14 15.20 1.09 1.91
CA LEU A 14 15.41 -0.20 1.26
C LEU A 14 16.83 -0.34 0.67
N ALA A 15 17.47 0.75 0.23
CA ALA A 15 18.89 0.74 -0.13
C ALA A 15 19.76 0.41 1.10
N ALA A 16 19.50 1.06 2.24
CA ALA A 16 20.20 0.80 3.49
C ALA A 16 19.93 -0.63 4.01
N TYR A 17 18.69 -1.12 3.88
CA TYR A 17 18.29 -2.50 4.20
C TYR A 17 19.21 -3.49 3.51
N MET A 18 19.41 -3.31 2.20
CA MET A 18 20.26 -4.22 1.42
C MET A 18 21.72 -4.17 1.85
N LEU A 19 22.22 -3.05 2.37
CA LEU A 19 23.59 -2.94 2.87
C LEU A 19 23.79 -3.58 4.24
N VAL A 20 22.75 -3.60 5.09
CA VAL A 20 22.83 -4.17 6.44
C VAL A 20 22.31 -5.61 6.52
N LEU A 21 21.68 -6.12 5.46
CA LEU A 21 21.17 -7.50 5.44
C LEU A 21 22.32 -8.50 5.63
N PRO A 22 22.28 -9.37 6.67
CA PRO A 22 23.42 -10.23 7.02
C PRO A 22 23.53 -11.49 6.14
N PHE A 23 22.76 -11.56 5.06
CA PHE A 23 22.76 -12.62 4.07
C PHE A 23 22.44 -12.02 2.71
N ARG A 24 22.67 -12.79 1.63
CA ARG A 24 22.32 -12.33 0.28
C ARG A 24 20.80 -12.35 0.08
N PRO A 25 20.21 -11.40 -0.67
CA PRO A 25 18.78 -11.40 -0.96
C PRO A 25 18.25 -12.65 -1.66
N ASP A 26 19.12 -13.37 -2.39
CA ASP A 26 18.80 -14.62 -3.09
C ASP A 26 19.14 -15.89 -2.29
N ALA A 27 19.60 -15.75 -1.04
CA ALA A 27 19.94 -16.88 -0.21
C ALA A 27 18.68 -17.63 0.26
N GLY A 28 18.73 -18.97 0.25
CA GLY A 28 17.68 -19.79 0.84
C GLY A 28 17.56 -19.57 2.35
N ILE A 29 16.39 -19.90 2.92
CA ILE A 29 16.06 -19.56 4.31
C ILE A 29 17.06 -20.13 5.33
N GLY A 30 17.63 -21.33 5.13
CA GLY A 30 18.65 -21.89 6.03
C GLY A 30 19.92 -21.03 6.15
N THR A 31 20.37 -20.44 5.04
CA THR A 31 21.49 -19.47 5.05
C THR A 31 21.06 -18.16 5.72
N ALA A 32 19.83 -17.70 5.48
CA ALA A 32 19.30 -16.50 6.13
C ALA A 32 19.15 -16.67 7.65
N ILE A 33 18.75 -17.84 8.14
CA ILE A 33 18.69 -18.19 9.57
C ILE A 33 20.10 -18.11 10.17
N THR A 34 21.08 -18.74 9.52
CA THR A 34 22.47 -18.73 9.96
C THR A 34 23.04 -17.30 10.02
N GLY A 35 22.81 -16.49 8.98
CA GLY A 35 23.24 -15.09 8.94
C GLY A 35 22.56 -14.23 10.02
N SER A 36 21.27 -14.46 10.26
CA SER A 36 20.51 -13.76 11.32
C SER A 36 21.01 -14.14 12.72
N ALA A 37 21.31 -15.41 12.96
CA ALA A 37 21.88 -15.88 14.23
C ALA A 37 23.29 -15.31 14.46
N ALA A 38 24.11 -15.21 13.42
CA ALA A 38 25.46 -14.63 13.51
C ALA A 38 25.46 -13.10 13.70
N HIS A 39 24.45 -12.41 13.15
CA HIS A 39 24.37 -10.95 13.14
C HIS A 39 22.96 -10.42 13.49
N PRO A 40 22.45 -10.69 14.72
CA PRO A 40 21.07 -10.37 15.08
C PRO A 40 20.77 -8.88 15.05
N GLY A 41 21.76 -8.03 15.40
CA GLY A 41 21.61 -6.57 15.31
C GLY A 41 21.39 -6.08 13.87
N SER A 42 22.10 -6.66 12.91
CA SER A 42 21.98 -6.34 11.48
C SER A 42 20.64 -6.82 10.91
N ALA A 43 20.22 -8.05 11.23
CA ALA A 43 18.90 -8.55 10.83
C ALA A 43 17.76 -7.70 11.40
N ARG A 44 17.85 -7.31 12.69
CA ARG A 44 16.87 -6.42 13.32
C ARG A 44 16.85 -5.03 12.69
N ALA A 45 18.01 -4.46 12.39
CA ALA A 45 18.12 -3.17 11.70
C ALA A 45 17.50 -3.23 10.30
N ALA A 46 17.69 -4.33 9.57
CA ALA A 46 17.04 -4.58 8.29
C ALA A 46 15.51 -4.55 8.45
N LEU A 47 14.93 -5.28 9.39
CA LEU A 47 13.48 -5.27 9.62
C LEU A 47 12.91 -3.88 9.99
N TRP A 48 13.68 -3.03 10.69
CA TRP A 48 13.26 -1.63 10.92
C TRP A 48 13.25 -0.80 9.63
N LEU A 49 14.23 -1.02 8.74
CA LEU A 49 14.29 -0.33 7.46
C LEU A 49 13.20 -0.80 6.50
N SER A 50 12.85 -2.09 6.51
CA SER A 50 11.73 -2.62 5.72
C SER A 50 10.39 -2.06 6.20
N LEU A 51 10.23 -1.80 7.50
CA LEU A 51 9.05 -1.12 8.05
C LEU A 51 8.90 0.31 7.49
N VAL A 52 9.99 1.08 7.45
CA VAL A 52 9.98 2.43 6.86
C VAL A 52 9.60 2.38 5.38
N PHE A 53 10.15 1.43 4.62
CA PHE A 53 9.77 1.22 3.23
C PHE A 53 8.26 0.94 3.10
N THR A 54 7.77 -0.06 3.82
CA THR A 54 6.39 -0.55 3.73
C THR A 54 5.36 0.54 4.02
N LEU A 55 5.60 1.34 5.06
CA LEU A 55 4.67 2.42 5.46
C LEU A 55 4.70 3.63 4.53
N LEU A 56 5.83 3.90 3.86
CA LEU A 56 6.04 5.14 3.11
C LEU A 56 6.09 4.98 1.59
N ILE A 57 6.19 3.76 1.06
CA ILE A 57 6.37 3.58 -0.39
C ILE A 57 5.14 4.01 -1.18
N VAL A 58 3.93 3.68 -0.72
CA VAL A 58 2.67 4.06 -1.38
C VAL A 58 2.51 5.58 -1.47
N PRO A 59 2.64 6.38 -0.37
CA PRO A 59 2.55 7.84 -0.49
C PRO A 59 3.70 8.44 -1.30
N ALA A 60 4.90 7.84 -1.28
CA ALA A 60 6.02 8.27 -2.11
C ALA A 60 5.77 8.07 -3.61
N THR A 61 5.21 6.93 -4.01
CA THR A 61 4.82 6.66 -5.39
C THR A 61 3.70 7.60 -5.83
N MET A 62 2.69 7.82 -4.99
CA MET A 62 1.62 8.79 -5.28
C MET A 62 2.17 10.20 -5.47
N ALA A 63 3.07 10.66 -4.60
CA ALA A 63 3.71 11.97 -4.73
C ALA A 63 4.51 12.08 -6.04
N THR A 64 5.26 11.04 -6.41
CA THR A 64 6.03 11.01 -7.65
C THR A 64 5.15 11.07 -8.89
N ALA A 65 4.09 10.25 -8.95
CA ALA A 65 3.11 10.30 -10.02
C ALA A 65 2.43 11.67 -10.10
N TRP A 66 2.12 12.24 -8.94
CA TRP A 66 1.47 13.54 -8.85
C TRP A 66 2.34 14.67 -9.39
N ALA A 67 3.64 14.65 -9.10
CA ALA A 67 4.58 15.62 -9.63
C ALA A 67 4.56 15.63 -11.17
N ALA A 68 4.56 14.46 -11.79
CA ALA A 68 4.62 14.31 -13.25
C ALA A 68 3.28 14.53 -13.98
N ARG A 69 2.15 14.52 -13.25
CA ARG A 69 0.80 14.44 -13.86
C ARG A 69 0.47 15.60 -14.79
N ARG A 70 0.99 16.81 -14.52
CA ARG A 70 0.63 17.99 -15.31
C ARG A 70 1.29 17.99 -16.68
N GLY A 71 2.55 17.58 -16.75
CA GLY A 71 3.33 17.54 -17.99
C GLY A 71 3.15 16.24 -18.79
N ALA A 72 2.85 15.12 -18.11
CA ALA A 72 2.72 13.82 -18.75
C ALA A 72 1.61 12.96 -18.10
N PRO A 73 0.33 13.37 -18.17
CA PRO A 73 -0.76 12.79 -17.38
C PRO A 73 -0.95 11.28 -17.55
N ARG A 74 -0.82 10.78 -18.78
CA ARG A 74 -0.98 9.35 -19.07
C ARG A 74 0.17 8.51 -18.53
N LEU A 75 1.41 8.96 -18.71
CA LEU A 75 2.58 8.25 -18.20
C LEU A 75 2.58 8.24 -16.68
N ALA A 76 2.22 9.36 -16.06
CA ALA A 76 2.05 9.47 -14.61
C ALA A 76 0.95 8.53 -14.09
N LEU A 77 -0.21 8.48 -14.75
CA LEU A 77 -1.31 7.57 -14.41
C LEU A 77 -0.88 6.10 -14.49
N TYR A 78 -0.40 5.65 -15.65
CA TYR A 78 -0.07 4.24 -15.85
C TYR A 78 1.15 3.81 -15.04
N GLY A 79 2.19 4.65 -14.99
CA GLY A 79 3.37 4.39 -14.17
C GLY A 79 3.02 4.35 -12.69
N GLY A 80 2.25 5.33 -12.20
CA GLY A 80 1.81 5.38 -10.80
C GLY A 80 0.99 4.16 -10.42
N LEU A 81 -0.05 3.82 -11.20
CA LEU A 81 -0.89 2.65 -10.92
C LEU A 81 -0.09 1.35 -10.93
N LEU A 82 0.76 1.15 -11.94
CA LEU A 82 1.52 -0.09 -12.05
C LEU A 82 2.54 -0.23 -10.91
N THR A 83 3.22 0.86 -10.54
CA THR A 83 4.14 0.87 -9.39
C THR A 83 3.40 0.66 -8.06
N LEU A 84 2.21 1.24 -7.87
CA LEU A 84 1.40 1.01 -6.67
C LEU A 84 0.94 -0.45 -6.56
N VAL A 85 0.47 -1.04 -7.66
CA VAL A 85 0.10 -2.46 -7.70
C VAL A 85 1.31 -3.35 -7.40
N ALA A 86 2.45 -3.03 -8.00
CA ALA A 86 3.69 -3.79 -7.78
C ALA A 86 4.15 -3.74 -6.33
N PHE A 87 4.25 -2.55 -5.73
CA PHE A 87 4.65 -2.42 -4.33
C PHE A 87 3.61 -3.00 -3.38
N GLY A 88 2.31 -2.90 -3.68
CA GLY A 88 1.29 -3.61 -2.93
C GLY A 88 1.50 -5.12 -2.95
N ALA A 89 1.81 -5.70 -4.13
CA ALA A 89 2.14 -7.11 -4.24
C ALA A 89 3.42 -7.49 -3.49
N GLY A 90 4.45 -6.62 -3.50
CA GLY A 90 5.68 -6.81 -2.72
C GLY A 90 5.45 -6.78 -1.21
N ILE A 91 4.50 -5.96 -0.73
CA ILE A 91 4.09 -5.92 0.68
C ILE A 91 3.32 -7.18 1.08
N ALA A 92 2.44 -7.68 0.20
CA ALA A 92 1.69 -8.91 0.47
C ALA A 92 2.54 -10.20 0.36
N ALA A 93 3.63 -10.16 -0.39
CA ALA A 93 4.47 -11.32 -0.63
C ALA A 93 5.03 -11.90 0.69
N PRO A 94 5.10 -13.24 0.83
CA PRO A 94 5.66 -13.86 2.02
C PRO A 94 7.15 -13.54 2.17
N ASP A 95 7.53 -12.93 3.30
CA ASP A 95 8.91 -12.53 3.62
C ASP A 95 9.69 -13.62 4.37
N SER A 96 10.47 -14.41 3.63
CA SER A 96 11.36 -15.44 4.21
C SER A 96 12.48 -14.84 5.08
N GLY A 97 12.84 -13.56 4.91
CA GLY A 97 13.83 -12.88 5.75
C GLY A 97 13.33 -12.66 7.18
N GLN A 98 12.05 -12.28 7.32
CA GLN A 98 11.41 -12.17 8.63
C GLN A 98 11.25 -13.54 9.29
N ALA A 99 10.84 -14.56 8.53
CA ALA A 99 10.77 -15.94 9.03
C ALA A 99 12.14 -16.47 9.49
N ALA A 100 13.20 -16.18 8.74
CA ALA A 100 14.57 -16.52 9.10
C ALA A 100 15.03 -15.86 10.41
N PHE A 101 14.71 -14.58 10.59
CA PHE A 101 15.03 -13.85 11.82
C PHE A 101 14.33 -14.48 13.03
N VAL A 102 13.02 -14.76 12.93
CA VAL A 102 12.24 -15.40 14.00
C VAL A 102 12.77 -16.79 14.31
N ALA A 103 13.07 -17.59 13.30
CA ALA A 103 13.63 -18.93 13.48
C ALA A 103 14.99 -18.88 14.20
N ALA A 104 15.87 -17.94 13.84
CA ALA A 104 17.14 -17.73 14.51
C ALA A 104 16.96 -17.27 15.97
N GLU A 105 16.07 -16.30 16.22
CA GLU A 105 15.77 -15.76 17.55
C GLU A 105 15.20 -16.83 18.50
N ARG A 106 14.36 -17.73 17.97
CA ARG A 106 13.72 -18.80 18.73
C ARG A 106 14.50 -20.12 18.76
N GLY A 107 15.65 -20.19 18.08
CA GLY A 107 16.46 -21.40 17.99
C GLY A 107 15.72 -22.57 17.34
N LEU A 108 14.88 -22.30 16.34
CA LEU A 108 14.16 -23.34 15.59
C LEU A 108 15.12 -24.12 14.69
N ASP A 109 14.82 -25.41 14.46
CA ASP A 109 15.62 -26.26 13.58
C ASP A 109 15.61 -25.71 12.13
N PRO A 110 16.76 -25.30 11.58
CA PRO A 110 16.83 -24.74 10.23
C PRO A 110 16.31 -25.68 9.14
N ALA A 111 16.45 -27.00 9.30
CA ALA A 111 15.97 -27.97 8.32
C ALA A 111 14.43 -28.03 8.29
N LEU A 112 13.79 -28.03 9.46
CA LEU A 112 12.33 -28.00 9.56
C LEU A 112 11.75 -26.69 9.04
N VAL A 113 12.37 -25.55 9.40
CA VAL A 113 11.96 -24.24 8.88
C VAL A 113 12.15 -24.14 7.37
N THR A 114 13.23 -24.72 6.82
CA THR A 114 13.43 -24.78 5.37
C THR A 114 12.31 -25.55 4.67
N ALA A 115 11.89 -26.71 5.21
CA ALA A 115 10.78 -27.47 4.63
C ALA A 115 9.45 -26.70 4.67
N LEU A 116 9.20 -25.91 5.71
CA LEU A 116 8.03 -25.04 5.82
C LEU A 116 8.08 -23.88 4.82
N ASP A 117 9.23 -23.23 4.69
CA ASP A 117 9.44 -22.13 3.74
C ASP A 117 9.31 -22.59 2.29
N ASP A 118 9.88 -23.76 1.94
CA ASP A 118 9.71 -24.38 0.63
C ASP A 118 8.21 -24.60 0.32
N ALA A 119 7.42 -24.97 1.34
CA ALA A 119 5.99 -25.14 1.18
C ALA A 119 5.25 -23.81 0.96
N VAL A 120 5.67 -22.75 1.66
CA VAL A 120 5.16 -21.38 1.49
C VAL A 120 5.50 -20.85 0.09
N GLN A 121 6.76 -20.94 -0.32
CA GLN A 121 7.23 -20.43 -1.61
C GLN A 121 6.68 -21.23 -2.80
N ALA A 122 6.35 -22.52 -2.60
CA ALA A 122 5.64 -23.33 -3.60
C ALA A 122 4.15 -22.97 -3.76
N HIS A 123 3.59 -22.10 -2.92
CA HIS A 123 2.19 -21.67 -3.07
C HIS A 123 2.05 -20.72 -4.28
N PRO A 124 1.04 -20.89 -5.17
CA PRO A 124 0.91 -20.06 -6.37
C PRO A 124 0.83 -18.55 -6.12
N ALA A 125 0.26 -18.14 -4.98
CA ALA A 125 0.18 -16.73 -4.61
C ALA A 125 1.57 -16.11 -4.41
N ALA A 126 2.52 -16.83 -3.79
CA ALA A 126 3.89 -16.33 -3.56
C ALA A 126 4.59 -16.01 -4.88
N GLY A 127 4.56 -16.96 -5.83
CA GLY A 127 5.15 -16.76 -7.17
C GLY A 127 4.47 -15.65 -7.97
N LEU A 128 3.13 -15.58 -7.94
CA LEU A 128 2.39 -14.53 -8.65
C LEU A 128 2.69 -13.14 -8.08
N LEU A 129 2.68 -12.99 -6.75
CA LEU A 129 3.01 -11.73 -6.07
C LEU A 129 4.42 -11.27 -6.41
N GLY A 130 5.40 -12.20 -6.38
CA GLY A 130 6.77 -11.94 -6.79
C GLY A 130 6.87 -11.45 -8.24
N VAL A 131 6.19 -12.10 -9.19
CA VAL A 131 6.18 -11.70 -10.60
C VAL A 131 5.53 -10.32 -10.80
N VAL A 132 4.37 -10.08 -10.16
CA VAL A 132 3.66 -8.79 -10.23
C VAL A 132 4.53 -7.67 -9.66
N PHE A 133 5.18 -7.90 -8.52
CA PHE A 133 6.11 -6.96 -7.92
C PHE A 133 7.27 -6.66 -8.87
N LEU A 134 8.00 -7.68 -9.34
CA LEU A 134 9.21 -7.50 -10.15
C LEU A 134 8.92 -6.82 -11.49
N LEU A 135 7.94 -7.33 -12.26
CA LEU A 135 7.63 -6.77 -13.58
C LEU A 135 6.90 -5.43 -13.47
N GLY A 136 5.94 -5.34 -12.54
CA GLY A 136 5.16 -4.14 -12.33
C GLY A 136 6.04 -2.97 -11.86
N GLN A 137 6.97 -3.19 -10.92
CA GLN A 137 7.86 -2.11 -10.48
C GLN A 137 8.81 -1.71 -11.61
N ALA A 138 9.35 -2.67 -12.37
CA ALA A 138 10.30 -2.38 -13.43
C ALA A 138 9.67 -1.50 -14.52
N ILE A 139 8.48 -1.89 -15.00
CA ILE A 139 7.77 -1.13 -16.03
C ILE A 139 7.20 0.17 -15.45
N GLY A 140 6.63 0.14 -14.25
CA GLY A 140 6.02 1.31 -13.62
C GLY A 140 7.02 2.43 -13.36
N LEU A 141 8.23 2.09 -12.87
CA LEU A 141 9.31 3.05 -12.65
C LEU A 141 9.86 3.62 -13.97
N VAL A 142 9.93 2.82 -15.05
CA VAL A 142 10.22 3.32 -16.41
C VAL A 142 9.20 4.38 -16.82
N LEU A 143 7.91 4.08 -16.70
CA LEU A 143 6.85 5.00 -17.09
C LEU A 143 6.85 6.28 -16.24
N LEU A 144 7.07 6.18 -14.92
CA LEU A 144 7.20 7.33 -14.04
C LEU A 144 8.43 8.19 -14.36
N GLY A 145 9.58 7.57 -14.62
CA GLY A 145 10.79 8.28 -15.04
C GLY A 145 10.62 9.00 -16.38
N LEU A 146 9.97 8.35 -17.36
CA LEU A 146 9.60 8.96 -18.63
C LEU A 146 8.58 10.10 -18.43
N ALA A 147 7.66 9.98 -17.46
CA ALA A 147 6.71 11.03 -17.13
C ALA A 147 7.42 12.28 -16.59
N LEU A 148 8.37 12.11 -15.66
CA LEU A 148 9.18 13.21 -15.13
C LEU A 148 10.04 13.87 -16.23
N TRP A 149 10.65 13.06 -17.10
CA TRP A 149 11.47 13.55 -18.20
C TRP A 149 10.65 14.31 -19.25
N ARG A 150 9.59 13.69 -19.79
CA ARG A 150 8.75 14.31 -20.84
C ARG A 150 7.91 15.46 -20.33
N GLY A 151 7.50 15.40 -19.07
CA GLY A 151 6.72 16.46 -18.44
C GLY A 151 7.53 17.69 -18.07
N GLY A 152 8.86 17.66 -18.16
CA GLY A 152 9.73 18.77 -17.79
C GLY A 152 9.64 19.16 -16.31
N THR A 153 9.11 18.28 -15.46
CA THR A 153 8.85 18.56 -14.04
C THR A 153 10.14 18.54 -13.22
N ALA A 154 11.11 17.73 -13.63
CA ALA A 154 12.44 17.62 -13.02
C ALA A 154 13.52 17.65 -14.11
N PRO A 155 14.81 17.88 -13.76
CA PRO A 155 15.90 17.75 -14.72
C PRO A 155 15.87 16.38 -15.42
N ALA A 156 16.17 16.34 -16.73
CA ALA A 156 16.04 15.12 -17.53
C ALA A 156 16.79 13.92 -16.95
N TRP A 157 17.98 14.15 -16.37
CA TRP A 157 18.77 13.09 -15.74
C TRP A 157 18.04 12.40 -14.58
N VAL A 158 17.21 13.12 -13.80
CA VAL A 158 16.41 12.52 -12.72
C VAL A 158 15.39 11.53 -13.29
N GLY A 159 14.69 11.93 -14.35
CA GLY A 159 13.71 11.07 -15.03
C GLY A 159 14.38 9.83 -15.64
N VAL A 160 15.55 10.00 -16.27
CA VAL A 160 16.34 8.88 -16.79
C VAL A 160 16.81 7.96 -15.67
N THR A 161 17.34 8.50 -14.56
CA THR A 161 17.76 7.72 -13.39
C THR A 161 16.62 6.87 -12.83
N LEU A 162 15.43 7.45 -12.65
CA LEU A 162 14.25 6.71 -12.20
C LEU A 162 13.85 5.63 -13.22
N ALA A 163 13.85 5.96 -14.51
CA ALA A 163 13.47 4.99 -15.54
C ALA A 163 14.44 3.80 -15.61
N VAL A 164 15.74 4.05 -15.52
CA VAL A 164 16.78 3.01 -15.50
C VAL A 164 16.72 2.16 -14.23
N SER A 165 16.32 2.75 -13.09
CA SER A 165 16.21 2.00 -11.83
C SER A 165 15.24 0.82 -11.93
N GLY A 166 14.16 0.94 -12.72
CA GLY A 166 13.16 -0.11 -12.92
C GLY A 166 13.76 -1.43 -13.42
N PRO A 167 14.30 -1.51 -14.65
CA PRO A 167 14.95 -2.72 -15.17
C PRO A 167 16.16 -3.14 -14.35
N ALA A 168 16.87 -2.19 -13.73
CA ALA A 168 18.03 -2.52 -12.92
C ALA A 168 17.67 -3.36 -11.69
N HIS A 169 16.46 -3.22 -11.12
CA HIS A 169 15.96 -4.12 -10.06
C HIS A 169 15.89 -5.59 -10.47
N LEU A 170 15.69 -5.90 -11.76
CA LEU A 170 15.70 -7.27 -12.27
C LEU A 170 17.12 -7.86 -12.32
N LEU A 171 18.14 -7.01 -12.39
CA LEU A 171 19.56 -7.39 -12.42
C LEU A 171 20.19 -7.34 -11.02
N GLY A 172 19.60 -6.58 -10.11
CA GLY A 172 20.12 -6.32 -8.76
C GLY A 172 20.30 -7.58 -7.92
N ALA A 173 19.52 -8.64 -8.19
CA ALA A 173 19.51 -9.89 -7.42
C ALA A 173 20.87 -10.62 -7.35
N VAL A 174 21.88 -10.20 -8.12
CA VAL A 174 23.22 -10.80 -8.09
C VAL A 174 24.03 -10.51 -6.82
N SER A 175 23.75 -9.39 -6.12
CA SER A 175 24.43 -9.05 -4.85
C SER A 175 23.67 -8.00 -4.05
N SER A 176 23.87 -7.98 -2.73
CA SER A 176 23.27 -6.97 -1.85
C SER A 176 23.68 -5.54 -2.23
N LEU A 177 24.93 -5.32 -2.66
CA LEU A 177 25.39 -4.01 -3.12
C LEU A 177 24.70 -3.57 -4.42
N ALA A 178 24.51 -4.47 -5.38
CA ALA A 178 23.77 -4.17 -6.61
C ALA A 178 22.32 -3.79 -6.29
N CYS A 179 21.62 -4.57 -5.44
CA CYS A 179 20.31 -4.21 -4.93
C CYS A 179 20.31 -2.82 -4.27
N ALA A 180 21.26 -2.54 -3.37
CA ALA A 180 21.36 -1.25 -2.69
C ALA A 180 21.49 -0.08 -3.68
N VAL A 181 22.35 -0.22 -4.70
CA VAL A 181 22.53 0.79 -5.75
C VAL A 181 21.23 1.01 -6.53
N THR A 182 20.51 -0.06 -6.91
CA THR A 182 19.25 0.08 -7.65
C THR A 182 18.16 0.82 -6.86
N TRP A 183 18.07 0.55 -5.54
CA TRP A 183 17.19 1.29 -4.64
C TRP A 183 17.64 2.74 -4.42
N ALA A 184 18.95 2.99 -4.36
CA ALA A 184 19.48 4.35 -4.30
C ALA A 184 19.13 5.17 -5.55
N LEU A 185 19.19 4.58 -6.75
CA LEU A 185 18.73 5.22 -7.99
C LEU A 185 17.23 5.55 -7.94
N THR A 186 16.41 4.64 -7.40
CA THR A 186 14.98 4.87 -7.18
C THR A 186 14.77 6.05 -6.22
N ALA A 187 15.52 6.10 -5.12
CA ALA A 187 15.47 7.19 -4.14
C ALA A 187 15.87 8.54 -4.75
N ILE A 188 16.88 8.58 -5.62
CA ILE A 188 17.28 9.79 -6.35
C ILE A 188 16.14 10.28 -7.25
N GLY A 189 15.50 9.37 -7.99
CA GLY A 189 14.34 9.70 -8.83
C GLY A 189 13.17 10.28 -8.02
N TYR A 190 12.83 9.63 -6.90
CA TYR A 190 11.77 10.09 -6.00
C TYR A 190 12.14 11.41 -5.31
N GLY A 191 13.42 11.60 -4.98
CA GLY A 191 13.95 12.86 -4.44
C GLY A 191 13.85 14.03 -5.43
N GLY A 192 14.09 13.78 -6.72
CA GLY A 192 13.90 14.82 -7.74
C GLY A 192 12.43 15.20 -7.93
N ALA A 193 11.51 14.24 -7.88
CA ALA A 193 10.06 14.51 -7.87
C ALA A 193 9.63 15.28 -6.61
N ALA A 194 10.18 14.94 -5.45
CA ALA A 194 9.96 15.68 -4.21
C ALA A 194 10.41 17.14 -4.30
N VAL A 195 11.63 17.39 -4.81
CA VAL A 195 12.13 18.76 -5.00
C VAL A 195 11.26 19.53 -5.97
N ALA A 196 10.75 18.90 -7.03
CA ALA A 196 9.83 19.54 -7.95
C ALA A 196 8.51 19.94 -7.27
N LEU A 197 7.94 19.07 -6.43
CA LEU A 197 6.74 19.38 -5.64
C LEU A 197 6.97 20.50 -4.62
N LEU A 198 8.14 20.52 -3.97
CA LEU A 198 8.48 21.57 -3.00
C LEU A 198 8.72 22.94 -3.65
N ARG A 199 9.11 22.96 -4.93
CA ARG A 199 9.29 24.19 -5.71
C ARG A 199 8.01 24.68 -6.38
N ALA A 200 7.00 23.82 -6.53
CA ALA A 200 5.70 24.23 -7.03
C ALA A 200 5.02 25.12 -5.98
N GLY A 201 4.59 26.32 -6.37
CA GLY A 201 3.72 27.13 -5.52
C GLY A 201 2.38 26.44 -5.28
N ASP A 202 1.71 26.75 -4.17
CA ASP A 202 0.43 26.15 -3.80
C ASP A 202 -0.62 26.30 -4.92
N ASP A 203 -0.68 27.48 -5.53
CA ASP A 203 -1.60 27.74 -6.65
C ASP A 203 -1.29 26.86 -7.88
N ALA A 204 -0.04 26.43 -8.07
CA ALA A 204 0.37 25.59 -9.19
C ALA A 204 0.18 24.10 -8.93
N PHE A 205 0.11 23.68 -7.66
CA PHE A 205 -0.04 22.29 -7.25
C PHE A 205 -1.38 21.70 -7.71
N ASP A 206 -2.44 22.52 -7.68
CA ASP A 206 -3.84 22.15 -7.93
C ASP A 206 -4.33 22.56 -9.34
N LEU A 207 -3.43 22.92 -10.26
CA LEU A 207 -3.84 23.19 -11.64
C LEU A 207 -4.02 21.90 -12.45
N PRO A 208 -4.98 21.88 -13.40
CA PRO A 208 -5.19 20.74 -14.28
C PRO A 208 -3.98 20.47 -15.20
N PRO A 209 -3.97 19.32 -15.90
CA PRO A 209 -2.96 19.03 -16.91
C PRO A 209 -2.81 20.14 -17.96
N ALA A 210 -1.58 20.40 -18.40
CA ALA A 210 -1.31 21.45 -19.37
C ALA A 210 -2.02 21.16 -20.71
N GLY A 211 -2.71 22.16 -21.27
CA GLY A 211 -3.48 22.04 -22.52
C GLY A 211 -4.98 21.79 -22.37
N GLY A 212 -5.50 21.80 -21.13
CA GLY A 212 -6.93 21.68 -20.84
C GLY A 212 -7.64 23.00 -20.48
N GLU A 213 -7.03 24.16 -20.72
CA GLU A 213 -7.66 25.44 -20.37
C GLU A 213 -8.92 25.68 -21.23
N PRO A 214 -10.10 25.88 -20.61
CA PRO A 214 -11.37 26.03 -21.32
C PRO A 214 -11.37 27.14 -22.40
N GLY A 215 -10.59 28.20 -22.20
CA GLY A 215 -10.54 29.36 -23.11
C GLY A 215 -9.73 29.13 -24.40
N ALA A 216 -8.68 28.30 -24.36
CA ALA A 216 -7.82 28.10 -25.54
C ALA A 216 -8.52 27.29 -26.64
N ALA A 217 -9.57 26.53 -26.30
CA ALA A 217 -10.37 25.80 -27.26
C ALA A 217 -11.35 26.71 -28.01
N GLU A 218 -11.93 27.72 -27.36
CA GLU A 218 -12.92 28.64 -27.95
C GLU A 218 -12.35 29.48 -29.09
N GLU A 219 -11.06 29.80 -29.08
CA GLU A 219 -10.42 30.58 -30.15
C GLU A 219 -9.96 29.75 -31.35
N ARG A 220 -10.00 28.41 -31.29
CA ARG A 220 -9.62 27.60 -32.46
C ARG A 220 -10.72 27.61 -33.52
N PRO A 221 -10.41 28.00 -34.78
CA PRO A 221 -11.38 28.09 -35.85
C PRO A 221 -12.10 26.76 -36.06
N GLU A 222 -13.42 26.83 -36.23
CA GLU A 222 -14.36 25.70 -36.37
C GLU A 222 -13.92 24.65 -37.40
N ARG A 223 -13.14 25.05 -38.42
CA ARG A 223 -12.58 24.17 -39.45
C ARG A 223 -11.55 23.16 -38.94
N GLU A 224 -10.81 23.44 -37.87
CA GLU A 224 -9.87 22.45 -37.29
C GLU A 224 -10.58 21.44 -36.39
N ARG A 225 -11.73 21.79 -35.80
CA ARG A 225 -12.50 20.91 -34.93
C ARG A 225 -13.14 19.74 -35.68
N THR A 226 -13.53 19.92 -36.95
CA THR A 226 -14.20 18.89 -37.75
C THR A 226 -13.24 17.92 -38.44
N ALA A 227 -11.98 18.32 -38.68
CA ALA A 227 -10.99 17.48 -39.34
C ALA A 227 -10.37 16.42 -38.40
N SER A 228 -10.31 16.68 -37.09
CA SER A 228 -9.84 15.69 -36.11
C SER A 228 -11.00 14.84 -35.59
N GLY A 229 -11.61 14.02 -36.43
CA GLY A 229 -12.61 12.99 -36.04
C GLY A 229 -12.07 11.89 -35.10
N GLY A 230 -10.93 12.12 -34.44
CA GLY A 230 -10.39 11.26 -33.41
C GLY A 230 -11.25 11.33 -32.16
N ARG A 231 -11.64 10.17 -31.61
CA ARG A 231 -12.31 10.09 -30.31
C ARG A 231 -11.57 10.97 -29.29
N PRO A 232 -12.29 11.76 -28.47
CA PRO A 232 -11.65 12.59 -27.46
C PRO A 232 -10.75 11.71 -26.60
N ALA A 233 -9.49 12.12 -26.50
CA ALA A 233 -8.50 11.52 -25.61
C ALA A 233 -9.12 11.36 -24.21
N ARG A 234 -9.22 10.12 -23.70
CA ARG A 234 -9.73 9.89 -22.34
C ARG A 234 -8.90 10.69 -21.33
N ASP A 235 -9.58 11.46 -20.49
CA ASP A 235 -8.98 12.24 -19.41
C ASP A 235 -8.51 11.31 -18.28
N ALA A 236 -7.27 11.49 -17.82
CA ALA A 236 -6.71 10.71 -16.72
C ALA A 236 -7.46 10.95 -15.39
N ARG A 237 -8.06 12.14 -15.21
CA ARG A 237 -8.87 12.51 -14.04
C ARG A 237 -10.11 11.62 -13.94
N THR A 238 -10.81 11.43 -15.06
CA THR A 238 -11.94 10.51 -15.13
C THR A 238 -11.54 9.09 -14.72
N VAL A 239 -10.37 8.60 -15.15
CA VAL A 239 -9.90 7.25 -14.79
C VAL A 239 -9.63 7.14 -13.29
N TRP A 240 -8.88 8.07 -12.70
CA TRP A 240 -8.62 8.08 -11.26
C TRP A 240 -9.90 8.15 -10.43
N ARG A 241 -10.82 9.01 -10.82
CA ARG A 241 -12.12 9.20 -10.15
C ARG A 241 -12.94 7.92 -10.14
N VAL A 242 -13.02 7.22 -11.27
CA VAL A 242 -13.73 5.94 -11.38
C VAL A 242 -13.01 4.86 -10.57
N LEU A 243 -11.69 4.75 -10.67
CA LEU A 243 -10.92 3.75 -9.93
C LEU A 243 -11.07 3.92 -8.41
N LEU A 244 -10.90 5.14 -7.90
CA LEU A 244 -11.09 5.43 -6.48
C LEU A 244 -12.53 5.17 -6.04
N ALA A 245 -13.52 5.57 -6.84
CA ALA A 245 -14.92 5.36 -6.50
C ALA A 245 -15.30 3.88 -6.40
N VAL A 246 -14.79 3.06 -7.31
CA VAL A 246 -15.06 1.61 -7.34
C VAL A 246 -14.30 0.89 -6.24
N THR A 247 -13.04 1.26 -5.99
CA THR A 247 -12.19 0.54 -5.02
C THR A 247 -12.41 0.99 -3.58
N ALA A 248 -12.87 2.22 -3.34
CA ALA A 248 -13.06 2.80 -2.02
C ALA A 248 -13.78 1.88 -1.00
N PRO A 249 -14.93 1.25 -1.31
CA PRO A 249 -15.62 0.40 -0.35
C PRO A 249 -15.03 -1.02 -0.24
N VAL A 250 -14.20 -1.46 -1.21
CA VAL A 250 -13.88 -2.88 -1.39
C VAL A 250 -13.13 -3.47 -0.20
N VAL A 251 -12.09 -2.79 0.31
CA VAL A 251 -11.33 -3.31 1.46
C VAL A 251 -12.19 -3.38 2.70
N ALA A 252 -12.97 -2.34 2.99
CA ALA A 252 -13.86 -2.37 4.14
C ALA A 252 -14.88 -3.51 4.03
N LEU A 253 -15.41 -3.80 2.83
CA LEU A 253 -16.29 -4.95 2.59
C LEU A 253 -15.58 -6.30 2.78
N ILE A 254 -14.35 -6.44 2.26
CA ILE A 254 -13.53 -7.65 2.46
C ILE A 254 -13.32 -7.88 3.96
N VAL A 255 -12.90 -6.85 4.70
CA VAL A 255 -12.68 -6.95 6.16
C VAL A 255 -13.98 -7.22 6.90
N THR A 256 -15.10 -6.60 6.50
CA THR A 256 -16.44 -6.85 7.06
C THR A 256 -16.79 -8.33 6.99
N VAL A 257 -16.69 -8.93 5.81
CA VAL A 257 -17.04 -10.33 5.57
C VAL A 257 -16.01 -11.27 6.21
N GLY A 258 -14.72 -11.01 6.02
CA GLY A 258 -13.64 -11.82 6.54
C GLY A 258 -13.68 -11.93 8.06
N ARG A 259 -13.85 -10.79 8.76
CA ARG A 259 -13.93 -10.77 10.23
C ARG A 259 -15.17 -11.48 10.76
N TYR A 260 -16.31 -11.33 10.10
CA TYR A 260 -17.52 -12.06 10.48
C TYR A 260 -17.34 -13.58 10.35
N LEU A 261 -16.61 -14.03 9.33
CA LEU A 261 -16.37 -15.44 9.00
C LEU A 261 -15.11 -16.05 9.66
N LEU A 262 -14.45 -15.35 10.59
CA LEU A 262 -13.24 -15.85 11.25
C LEU A 262 -13.46 -17.26 11.86
N PRO A 263 -12.56 -18.23 11.65
CA PRO A 263 -12.74 -19.57 12.20
C PRO A 263 -12.40 -19.66 13.70
N TYR A 264 -11.98 -18.56 14.32
CA TYR A 264 -11.57 -18.47 15.73
C TYR A 264 -12.10 -17.19 16.38
N ASP A 265 -12.11 -17.15 17.70
CA ASP A 265 -12.45 -15.97 18.48
C ASP A 265 -11.19 -15.21 18.85
N MET A 266 -11.23 -13.86 18.83
CA MET A 266 -10.05 -13.03 19.12
C MET A 266 -9.52 -13.20 20.55
N SER A 267 -10.29 -13.82 21.44
CA SER A 267 -9.90 -14.19 22.81
C SER A 267 -9.29 -15.59 22.93
N ASP A 268 -9.27 -16.38 21.87
CA ASP A 268 -8.66 -17.72 21.89
C ASP A 268 -7.14 -17.61 22.15
N PRO A 269 -6.52 -18.58 22.85
CA PRO A 269 -5.06 -18.68 22.89
C PRO A 269 -4.47 -18.84 21.47
N LEU A 270 -3.29 -18.28 21.22
CA LEU A 270 -2.64 -18.31 19.89
C LEU A 270 -2.54 -19.73 19.31
N ARG A 271 -2.24 -20.73 20.14
CA ARG A 271 -2.20 -22.13 19.71
C ARG A 271 -3.55 -22.61 19.17
N GLN A 272 -4.63 -22.26 19.85
CA GLN A 272 -5.98 -22.63 19.43
C GLN A 272 -6.38 -21.89 18.14
N MET A 273 -6.02 -20.61 17.99
CA MET A 273 -6.21 -19.87 16.74
C MET A 273 -5.47 -20.54 15.57
N PHE A 274 -4.19 -20.87 15.77
CA PHE A 274 -3.37 -21.59 14.79
C PHE A 274 -4.02 -22.92 14.40
N ASP A 275 -4.44 -23.73 15.38
CA ASP A 275 -5.05 -25.03 15.11
C ASP A 275 -6.38 -24.91 14.34
N LYS A 276 -7.19 -23.89 14.64
CA LYS A 276 -8.43 -23.56 13.91
C LYS A 276 -8.14 -23.10 12.48
N LEU A 277 -7.11 -22.28 12.25
CA LEU A 277 -6.71 -21.82 10.91
C LEU A 277 -6.19 -22.97 10.05
N VAL A 278 -5.37 -23.85 10.62
CA VAL A 278 -4.88 -25.07 9.94
C VAL A 278 -6.05 -25.97 9.50
N ALA A 279 -7.12 -26.04 10.30
CA ALA A 279 -8.33 -26.79 9.93
C ALA A 279 -9.21 -26.06 8.89
N ALA A 280 -9.18 -24.73 8.86
CA ALA A 280 -10.03 -23.88 8.01
C ALA A 280 -9.36 -23.49 6.69
N THR A 281 -8.85 -24.48 5.94
CA THR A 281 -8.05 -24.23 4.71
C THR A 281 -8.79 -23.43 3.64
N GLY A 282 -10.11 -23.55 3.55
CA GLY A 282 -10.94 -22.75 2.64
C GLY A 282 -11.01 -21.27 3.01
N TYR A 283 -11.09 -20.96 4.31
CA TYR A 283 -10.98 -19.58 4.80
C TYR A 283 -9.60 -19.02 4.49
N GLN A 284 -8.55 -19.80 4.77
CA GLN A 284 -7.16 -19.39 4.50
C GLN A 284 -6.90 -19.13 3.01
N ALA A 285 -7.42 -19.96 2.11
CA ALA A 285 -7.31 -19.72 0.67
C ALA A 285 -7.92 -18.38 0.26
N VAL A 286 -9.09 -18.01 0.80
CA VAL A 286 -9.70 -16.71 0.55
C VAL A 286 -8.87 -15.59 1.18
N ALA A 287 -8.42 -15.75 2.42
CA ALA A 287 -7.59 -14.79 3.13
C ALA A 287 -6.35 -14.41 2.32
N ILE A 288 -5.57 -15.40 1.86
CA ILE A 288 -4.38 -15.22 1.02
C ILE A 288 -4.70 -14.39 -0.23
N TRP A 289 -5.74 -14.74 -0.99
CA TRP A 289 -6.07 -14.01 -2.22
C TRP A 289 -6.62 -12.60 -1.97
N THR A 290 -7.30 -12.39 -0.84
CA THR A 290 -7.73 -11.05 -0.43
C THR A 290 -6.57 -10.21 0.12
N GLY A 291 -5.61 -10.83 0.82
CA GLY A 291 -4.37 -10.24 1.29
C GLY A 291 -3.52 -9.74 0.13
N ALA A 292 -3.38 -10.56 -0.93
CA ALA A 292 -2.70 -10.20 -2.17
C ALA A 292 -3.18 -8.90 -2.82
N VAL A 293 -4.48 -8.60 -2.77
CA VAL A 293 -5.05 -7.35 -3.32
C VAL A 293 -5.21 -6.24 -2.28
N GLY A 294 -5.15 -6.59 -1.00
CA GLY A 294 -5.38 -5.73 0.15
C GLY A 294 -4.55 -4.44 0.14
N PRO A 295 -3.20 -4.51 0.13
CA PRO A 295 -2.33 -3.33 0.15
C PRO A 295 -2.64 -2.31 -0.95
N VAL A 296 -2.98 -2.77 -2.15
CA VAL A 296 -3.29 -1.92 -3.31
C VAL A 296 -4.58 -1.12 -3.07
N LEU A 297 -5.56 -1.76 -2.44
CA LEU A 297 -6.89 -1.20 -2.23
C LEU A 297 -7.03 -0.50 -0.87
N ALA A 298 -6.16 -0.79 0.09
CA ALA A 298 -6.26 -0.43 1.51
C ALA A 298 -6.53 1.07 1.73
N CYS A 299 -5.87 1.91 0.96
CA CYS A 299 -5.96 3.36 1.12
C CYS A 299 -6.95 4.03 0.17
N SER A 300 -7.62 3.29 -0.73
CA SER A 300 -8.53 3.88 -1.73
C SER A 300 -9.68 4.64 -1.09
N GLY A 301 -10.29 4.09 -0.02
CA GLY A 301 -11.36 4.74 0.74
C GLY A 301 -10.89 6.01 1.46
N VAL A 302 -9.70 5.96 2.07
CA VAL A 302 -9.06 7.12 2.71
C VAL A 302 -8.84 8.24 1.70
N VAL A 303 -8.27 7.92 0.54
CA VAL A 303 -8.00 8.88 -0.53
C VAL A 303 -9.30 9.44 -1.12
N ALA A 304 -10.33 8.59 -1.28
CA ALA A 304 -11.63 9.02 -1.79
C ALA A 304 -12.31 10.03 -0.85
N VAL A 305 -12.32 9.76 0.45
CA VAL A 305 -12.83 10.71 1.46
C VAL A 305 -12.01 11.99 1.43
N ALA A 306 -10.68 11.87 1.43
CA ALA A 306 -9.79 13.03 1.41
C ALA A 306 -10.07 13.96 0.22
N TRP A 307 -10.31 13.39 -0.95
CA TRP A 307 -10.60 14.18 -2.15
C TRP A 307 -11.86 15.03 -2.01
N VAL A 308 -12.93 14.44 -1.49
CA VAL A 308 -14.22 15.14 -1.39
C VAL A 308 -14.26 16.11 -0.22
N THR A 309 -13.37 15.98 0.77
CA THR A 309 -13.34 16.86 1.95
C THR A 309 -12.25 17.94 1.90
N ARG A 310 -11.14 17.73 1.18
CA ARG A 310 -9.96 18.62 1.24
C ARG A 310 -10.27 20.09 0.93
N ARG A 311 -11.25 20.36 0.07
CA ARG A 311 -11.58 21.74 -0.34
C ARG A 311 -12.32 22.54 0.73
N ARG A 312 -13.03 21.87 1.64
CA ARG A 312 -13.90 22.48 2.66
C ARG A 312 -13.45 22.23 4.09
N ALA A 313 -12.57 21.26 4.30
CA ALA A 313 -12.00 20.93 5.60
C ALA A 313 -10.52 20.53 5.45
N PRO A 314 -9.64 21.38 4.90
CA PRO A 314 -8.28 21.00 4.49
C PRO A 314 -7.42 20.48 5.65
N MET A 315 -7.42 21.17 6.79
CA MET A 315 -6.60 20.80 7.95
C MET A 315 -7.05 19.47 8.56
N LEU A 316 -8.37 19.31 8.77
CA LEU A 316 -8.93 18.08 9.31
C LEU A 316 -8.73 16.89 8.35
N THR A 317 -8.90 17.12 7.05
CA THR A 317 -8.62 16.12 6.01
C THR A 317 -7.16 15.69 6.03
N THR A 318 -6.24 16.65 6.14
CA THR A 318 -4.80 16.36 6.19
C THR A 318 -4.45 15.54 7.43
N ALA A 319 -4.93 15.94 8.61
CA ALA A 319 -4.74 15.18 9.84
C ALA A 319 -5.32 13.76 9.74
N ALA A 320 -6.53 13.63 9.19
CA ALA A 320 -7.19 12.35 9.00
C ALA A 320 -6.38 11.42 8.09
N VAL A 321 -5.87 11.93 6.95
CA VAL A 321 -5.05 11.13 6.03
C VAL A 321 -3.70 10.75 6.65
N LEU A 322 -3.03 11.67 7.33
CA LEU A 322 -1.74 11.39 7.98
C LEU A 322 -1.83 10.28 9.04
N VAL A 323 -3.00 10.11 9.66
CA VAL A 323 -3.24 9.07 10.67
C VAL A 323 -3.82 7.79 10.02
N ALA A 324 -4.85 7.92 9.19
CA ALA A 324 -5.56 6.79 8.59
C ALA A 324 -4.70 6.01 7.59
N PHE A 325 -3.97 6.71 6.72
CA PHE A 325 -3.22 6.09 5.65
C PHE A 325 -2.18 5.08 6.15
N PRO A 326 -1.23 5.43 7.06
CA PRO A 326 -0.31 4.44 7.60
C PRO A 326 -1.03 3.34 8.40
N GLY A 327 -2.15 3.66 9.06
CA GLY A 327 -2.98 2.67 9.74
C GLY A 327 -3.51 1.59 8.79
N TYR A 328 -4.15 1.98 7.70
CA TYR A 328 -4.65 1.05 6.69
C TYR A 328 -3.54 0.30 5.95
N MET A 329 -2.39 0.93 5.72
CA MET A 329 -1.22 0.22 5.17
C MET A 329 -0.69 -0.84 6.14
N ALA A 330 -0.63 -0.53 7.43
CA ALA A 330 -0.14 -1.44 8.46
C ALA A 330 -1.00 -2.69 8.63
N LEU A 331 -2.28 -2.66 8.22
CA LEU A 331 -3.16 -3.83 8.22
C LEU A 331 -2.61 -4.98 7.34
N PHE A 332 -2.02 -4.65 6.19
CA PHE A 332 -1.54 -5.64 5.24
C PHE A 332 -0.01 -5.75 5.19
N ALA A 333 0.68 -4.85 5.91
CA ALA A 333 2.13 -4.86 6.01
C ALA A 333 2.73 -6.19 6.48
N PRO A 334 2.08 -6.99 7.37
CA PRO A 334 2.57 -8.31 7.77
C PRO A 334 2.80 -9.31 6.63
N GLY A 335 2.18 -9.10 5.47
CA GLY A 335 2.23 -10.04 4.35
C GLY A 335 1.49 -11.35 4.64
N ASP A 336 1.49 -12.24 3.65
CA ASP A 336 0.69 -13.47 3.68
C ASP A 336 1.46 -14.70 4.24
N TYR A 337 2.65 -14.52 4.84
CA TYR A 337 3.51 -15.65 5.25
C TYR A 337 2.79 -16.62 6.20
N VAL A 338 2.15 -16.09 7.27
CA VAL A 338 1.47 -16.92 8.27
C VAL A 338 0.21 -17.59 7.69
N ASP A 339 -0.52 -16.89 6.82
CA ASP A 339 -1.71 -17.43 6.17
C ASP A 339 -1.36 -18.57 5.20
N ILE A 340 -0.32 -18.37 4.37
CA ILE A 340 0.20 -19.44 3.50
C ILE A 340 0.78 -20.59 4.32
N LEU A 341 1.50 -20.31 5.40
CA LEU A 341 2.07 -21.33 6.30
C LEU A 341 0.98 -22.22 6.91
N THR A 342 -0.06 -21.61 7.49
CA THR A 342 -1.18 -22.37 8.08
C THR A 342 -1.96 -23.14 7.02
N HIS A 343 -2.15 -22.57 5.82
CA HIS A 343 -2.74 -23.27 4.68
C HIS A 343 -1.90 -24.47 4.24
N ALA A 344 -0.58 -24.32 4.14
CA ALA A 344 0.34 -25.37 3.75
C ALA A 344 0.35 -26.53 4.75
N VAL A 345 0.41 -26.22 6.05
CA VAL A 345 0.32 -27.23 7.13
C VAL A 345 -1.04 -27.95 7.12
N GLY A 346 -2.13 -27.25 6.79
CA GLY A 346 -3.47 -27.83 6.69
C GLY A 346 -3.70 -28.71 5.48
N THR A 347 -2.90 -28.55 4.41
CA THR A 347 -3.11 -29.23 3.13
C THR A 347 -2.03 -30.26 2.78
N ARG A 348 -0.86 -30.21 3.43
CA ARG A 348 0.28 -31.10 3.16
C ARG A 348 0.64 -31.93 4.38
N SER A 349 0.66 -33.24 4.23
CA SER A 349 1.17 -34.16 5.25
C SER A 349 2.70 -34.09 5.35
N GLY A 350 3.24 -34.26 6.56
CA GLY A 350 4.70 -34.37 6.79
C GLY A 350 5.40 -33.05 7.12
N LEU A 351 4.69 -31.92 7.11
CA LEU A 351 5.21 -30.66 7.66
C LEU A 351 5.14 -30.67 9.19
N ASP A 352 6.19 -30.20 9.84
CA ASP A 352 6.25 -30.17 11.30
C ASP A 352 5.35 -29.06 11.87
N ARG A 353 4.24 -29.48 12.47
CA ARG A 353 3.20 -28.57 12.98
C ARG A 353 3.69 -27.73 14.16
N GLU A 354 4.57 -28.27 14.99
CA GLU A 354 5.07 -27.58 16.18
C GLU A 354 6.02 -26.43 15.80
N THR A 355 6.98 -26.70 14.91
CA THR A 355 7.85 -25.67 14.34
C THR A 355 7.03 -24.61 13.61
N ALA A 356 6.01 -25.02 12.85
CA ALA A 356 5.13 -24.06 12.17
C ALA A 356 4.36 -23.16 13.15
N PHE A 357 3.86 -23.71 14.26
CA PHE A 357 3.21 -22.92 15.30
C PHE A 357 4.19 -21.90 15.92
N HIS A 358 5.38 -22.34 16.34
CA HIS A 358 6.35 -21.43 16.96
C HIS A 358 6.89 -20.38 15.98
N LEU A 359 6.98 -20.70 14.68
CA LEU A 359 7.32 -19.74 13.65
C LEU A 359 6.20 -18.71 13.46
N ALA A 360 4.95 -19.15 13.32
CA ALA A 360 3.77 -18.29 13.18
C ALA A 360 3.58 -17.37 14.40
N GLU A 361 3.69 -17.94 15.61
CA GLU A 361 3.63 -17.19 16.86
C GLU A 361 4.72 -16.13 16.92
N GLY A 362 5.97 -16.47 16.56
CA GLY A 362 7.07 -15.51 16.57
C GLY A 362 6.92 -14.40 15.53
N LEU A 363 6.37 -14.71 14.36
CA LEU A 363 6.00 -13.70 13.38
C LEU A 363 4.89 -12.79 13.91
N GLN A 364 3.91 -13.31 14.64
CA GLN A 364 2.77 -12.54 15.13
C GLN A 364 3.10 -11.69 16.37
N THR A 365 3.95 -12.17 17.28
CA THR A 365 4.31 -11.49 18.54
C THR A 365 5.69 -10.83 18.50
N GLY A 366 6.33 -10.78 17.33
CA GLY A 366 7.63 -10.14 17.16
C GLY A 366 7.50 -8.61 17.22
N PHE A 367 8.59 -7.93 17.57
CA PHE A 367 8.61 -6.46 17.70
C PHE A 367 8.08 -5.72 16.45
N TRP A 368 8.32 -6.28 15.26
CA TRP A 368 7.89 -5.69 14.01
C TRP A 368 6.35 -5.74 13.86
N SER A 369 5.75 -6.86 14.23
CA SER A 369 4.29 -7.04 14.26
C SER A 369 3.64 -6.24 15.37
N ASP A 370 4.28 -6.08 16.53
CA ASP A 370 3.79 -5.20 17.61
C ASP A 370 3.73 -3.73 17.15
N VAL A 371 4.78 -3.26 16.46
CA VAL A 371 4.84 -1.89 15.95
C VAL A 371 3.80 -1.67 14.86
N LEU A 372 3.70 -2.58 13.89
CA LEU A 372 2.67 -2.51 12.86
C LEU A 372 1.26 -2.60 13.45
N GLY A 373 1.05 -3.48 14.42
CA GLY A 373 -0.20 -3.61 15.16
C GLY A 373 -0.57 -2.31 15.86
N GLY A 374 0.38 -1.64 16.51
CA GLY A 374 0.19 -0.33 17.13
C GLY A 374 -0.15 0.76 16.12
N VAL A 375 0.61 0.85 15.01
CA VAL A 375 0.36 1.81 13.91
C VAL A 375 -1.01 1.56 13.28
N PHE A 376 -1.35 0.30 13.04
CA PHE A 376 -2.66 -0.12 12.55
C PHE A 376 -3.73 0.36 13.52
N VAL A 377 -3.73 -0.11 14.78
CA VAL A 377 -4.76 0.18 15.79
C VAL A 377 -4.98 1.68 15.93
N ILE A 378 -3.92 2.46 16.16
CA ILE A 378 -4.05 3.91 16.33
C ILE A 378 -4.51 4.56 15.03
N GLY A 379 -3.86 4.20 13.91
CA GLY A 379 -4.06 4.83 12.63
C GLY A 379 -5.46 4.61 12.07
N HIS A 380 -5.95 3.36 12.03
CA HIS A 380 -7.26 3.07 11.45
C HIS A 380 -8.41 3.52 12.36
N LEU A 381 -8.29 3.38 13.69
CA LEU A 381 -9.33 3.80 14.62
C LEU A 381 -9.47 5.32 14.62
N LEU A 382 -8.41 6.04 15.01
CA LEU A 382 -8.45 7.50 15.11
C LEU A 382 -8.58 8.14 13.72
N GLY A 383 -7.84 7.65 12.73
CA GLY A 383 -7.86 8.20 11.38
C GLY A 383 -9.24 8.12 10.74
N THR A 384 -9.96 7.00 10.87
CA THR A 384 -11.30 6.87 10.28
C THR A 384 -12.35 7.71 11.03
N VAL A 385 -12.21 7.87 12.36
CA VAL A 385 -13.01 8.84 13.12
C VAL A 385 -12.83 10.25 12.54
N LEU A 386 -11.58 10.67 12.34
CA LEU A 386 -11.25 11.97 11.75
C LEU A 386 -11.76 12.10 10.31
N LEU A 387 -11.76 11.04 9.50
CA LEU A 387 -12.35 11.03 8.16
C LEU A 387 -13.87 11.25 8.20
N GLY A 388 -14.58 10.60 9.14
CA GLY A 388 -16.01 10.83 9.36
C GLY A 388 -16.31 12.28 9.79
N LEU A 389 -15.48 12.84 10.68
CA LEU A 389 -15.58 14.25 11.08
C LEU A 389 -15.26 15.20 9.92
N ALA A 390 -14.31 14.86 9.03
CA ALA A 390 -14.02 15.63 7.83
C ALA A 390 -15.22 15.68 6.88
N LEU A 391 -15.89 14.54 6.64
CA LEU A 391 -17.13 14.46 5.86
C LEU A 391 -18.24 15.33 6.47
N TRP A 392 -18.38 15.27 7.80
CA TRP A 392 -19.37 16.05 8.54
C TRP A 392 -19.10 17.55 8.42
N ARG A 393 -17.86 17.99 8.67
CA ARG A 393 -17.47 19.41 8.62
C ARG A 393 -17.53 19.98 7.20
N ALA A 394 -17.21 19.17 6.18
CA ALA A 394 -17.29 19.56 4.77
C ALA A 394 -18.74 19.64 4.25
N ARG A 395 -19.72 19.03 4.95
CA ARG A 395 -21.14 18.99 4.57
C ARG A 395 -21.35 18.51 3.13
N VAL A 396 -20.60 17.48 2.73
CA VAL A 396 -20.67 16.90 1.37
C VAL A 396 -21.55 15.66 1.29
N VAL A 397 -21.84 15.02 2.43
CA VAL A 397 -22.74 13.88 2.56
C VAL A 397 -23.81 14.15 3.63
N PRO A 398 -24.94 13.41 3.62
CA PRO A 398 -25.87 13.38 4.75
C PRO A 398 -25.17 13.14 6.09
N VAL A 399 -25.63 13.83 7.14
CA VAL A 399 -25.01 13.79 8.48
C VAL A 399 -24.89 12.36 9.02
N TRP A 400 -25.91 11.53 8.83
CA TRP A 400 -25.90 10.15 9.33
C TRP A 400 -24.80 9.28 8.69
N LEU A 401 -24.41 9.53 7.44
CA LEU A 401 -23.30 8.82 6.77
C LEU A 401 -21.96 9.23 7.37
N ALA A 402 -21.76 10.53 7.60
CA ALA A 402 -20.55 11.06 8.20
C ALA A 402 -20.37 10.59 9.66
N LEU A 403 -21.45 10.67 10.46
CA LEU A 403 -21.45 10.15 11.83
C LEU A 403 -21.33 8.63 11.87
N GLY A 404 -21.95 7.92 10.93
CA GLY A 404 -21.81 6.47 10.77
C GLY A 404 -20.36 6.05 10.56
N LEU A 405 -19.63 6.72 9.65
CA LEU A 405 -18.19 6.49 9.46
C LEU A 405 -17.38 6.85 10.71
N ALA A 406 -17.73 7.92 11.41
CA ALA A 406 -17.02 8.33 12.63
C ALA A 406 -17.20 7.33 13.78
N VAL A 407 -18.40 6.76 13.93
CA VAL A 407 -18.72 5.81 15.01
C VAL A 407 -18.36 4.36 14.65
N ALA A 408 -18.13 4.07 13.38
CA ALA A 408 -17.74 2.75 12.89
C ALA A 408 -16.57 2.11 13.67
N GLN A 409 -15.53 2.89 13.95
CA GLN A 409 -14.33 2.39 14.64
C GLN A 409 -14.52 2.14 16.13
N PRO A 410 -15.19 3.03 16.90
CA PRO A 410 -15.65 2.69 18.25
C PRO A 410 -16.48 1.40 18.33
N VAL A 411 -17.37 1.16 17.36
CA VAL A 411 -18.18 -0.07 17.29
C VAL A 411 -17.28 -1.29 17.01
N HIS A 412 -16.35 -1.18 16.06
CA HIS A 412 -15.35 -2.21 15.78
C HIS A 412 -14.50 -2.53 17.03
N LEU A 413 -14.02 -1.51 17.74
CA LEU A 413 -13.26 -1.71 18.97
C LEU A 413 -14.09 -2.44 20.04
N ALA A 414 -15.36 -2.09 20.19
CA ALA A 414 -16.27 -2.79 21.10
C ALA A 414 -16.44 -4.27 20.70
N SER A 415 -16.50 -4.58 19.41
CA SER A 415 -16.49 -5.97 18.91
C SER A 415 -15.23 -6.72 19.36
N VAL A 416 -14.04 -6.13 19.14
CA VAL A 416 -12.76 -6.76 19.50
C VAL A 416 -12.67 -7.04 20.99
N LEU A 417 -13.13 -6.10 21.83
CA LEU A 417 -13.08 -6.23 23.28
C LEU A 417 -14.13 -7.22 23.84
N SER A 418 -15.27 -7.37 23.17
CA SER A 418 -16.38 -8.21 23.64
C SER A 418 -16.44 -9.61 23.00
N GLY A 419 -15.78 -9.79 21.85
CA GLY A 419 -15.89 -11.00 21.02
C GLY A 419 -17.19 -11.08 20.19
N VAL A 420 -18.05 -10.06 20.20
CA VAL A 420 -19.35 -10.06 19.50
C VAL A 420 -19.18 -9.66 18.03
N ARG A 421 -19.05 -10.65 17.14
CA ARG A 421 -18.72 -10.46 15.71
C ARG A 421 -19.75 -9.65 14.93
N GLU A 422 -20.99 -9.60 15.37
CA GLU A 422 -22.04 -8.77 14.76
C GLU A 422 -21.71 -7.28 14.87
N LEU A 423 -21.01 -6.87 15.93
CA LEU A 423 -20.52 -5.49 16.06
C LEU A 423 -19.45 -5.20 15.00
N ASP A 424 -18.58 -6.15 14.66
CA ASP A 424 -17.62 -6.01 13.56
C ASP A 424 -18.32 -5.87 12.21
N LEU A 425 -19.37 -6.65 11.97
CA LEU A 425 -20.18 -6.54 10.77
C LEU A 425 -20.75 -5.13 10.62
N VAL A 426 -21.24 -4.54 11.72
CA VAL A 426 -21.75 -3.16 11.74
C VAL A 426 -20.63 -2.13 11.59
N GLY A 427 -19.53 -2.25 12.34
CA GLY A 427 -18.41 -1.30 12.33
C GLY A 427 -17.75 -1.21 10.94
N TRP A 428 -17.32 -2.34 10.40
CA TRP A 428 -16.71 -2.37 9.07
C TRP A 428 -17.73 -2.12 7.95
N GLY A 429 -19.00 -2.54 8.13
CA GLY A 429 -20.09 -2.22 7.21
C GLY A 429 -20.36 -0.72 7.10
N LEU A 430 -20.37 0.01 8.23
CA LEU A 430 -20.49 1.47 8.24
C LEU A 430 -19.28 2.14 7.58
N THR A 431 -18.08 1.58 7.76
CA THR A 431 -16.87 2.04 7.07
C THR A 431 -17.02 1.92 5.56
N ALA A 432 -17.47 0.75 5.08
CA ALA A 432 -17.70 0.50 3.66
C ALA A 432 -18.76 1.45 3.08
N VAL A 433 -19.86 1.69 3.79
CA VAL A 433 -20.92 2.61 3.37
C VAL A 433 -20.42 4.07 3.33
N GLY A 434 -19.64 4.50 4.32
CA GLY A 434 -19.01 5.82 4.34
C GLY A 434 -18.07 6.04 3.16
N PHE A 435 -17.21 5.06 2.85
CA PHE A 435 -16.33 5.09 1.68
C PHE A 435 -17.09 5.03 0.36
N ALA A 436 -18.16 4.23 0.26
CA ALA A 436 -19.03 4.19 -0.91
C ALA A 436 -19.72 5.55 -1.17
N ALA A 437 -20.12 6.26 -0.11
CA ALA A 437 -20.70 7.59 -0.23
C ALA A 437 -19.70 8.60 -0.82
N ALA A 438 -18.44 8.57 -0.35
CA ALA A 438 -17.36 9.38 -0.94
C ALA A 438 -17.09 8.99 -2.39
N GLY A 439 -17.05 7.69 -2.72
CA GLY A 439 -16.91 7.19 -4.09
C GLY A 439 -18.04 7.66 -5.01
N ARG A 440 -19.29 7.67 -4.54
CA ARG A 440 -20.43 8.21 -5.29
C ARG A 440 -20.30 9.71 -5.58
N LEU A 441 -19.79 10.48 -4.62
CA LEU A 441 -19.52 11.91 -4.83
C LEU A 441 -18.40 12.12 -5.85
N LEU A 442 -17.34 11.31 -5.79
CA LEU A 442 -16.31 11.30 -6.82
C LEU A 442 -16.92 11.06 -8.20
N LEU A 443 -17.75 10.04 -8.42
CA LEU A 443 -18.36 9.80 -9.74
C LEU A 443 -19.19 10.98 -10.29
N ARG A 444 -19.66 11.88 -9.42
CA ARG A 444 -20.47 13.06 -9.78
C ARG A 444 -19.66 14.34 -9.91
N MET A 445 -18.43 14.35 -9.41
CA MET A 445 -17.52 15.49 -9.46
C MET A 445 -17.04 15.65 -10.90
N PRO A 446 -17.26 16.78 -11.59
CA PRO A 446 -16.75 16.97 -12.94
C PRO A 446 -15.20 17.06 -12.95
N ASP A 447 -14.59 16.79 -14.11
CA ASP A 447 -13.12 16.66 -14.23
C ASP A 447 -12.37 17.96 -13.90
N ASP A 448 -12.98 19.10 -14.20
CA ASP A 448 -12.49 20.44 -13.85
C ASP A 448 -12.45 20.67 -12.34
N GLU A 449 -13.41 20.14 -11.59
CA GLU A 449 -13.44 20.24 -10.12
C GLU A 449 -12.45 19.30 -9.42
N PHE A 450 -12.07 18.19 -10.06
CA PHE A 450 -11.25 17.14 -9.45
C PHE A 450 -9.87 17.61 -8.96
N ASP A 451 -9.33 18.64 -9.61
CA ASP A 451 -8.01 19.18 -9.29
C ASP A 451 -8.05 20.53 -8.56
N LEU A 452 -9.21 21.16 -8.36
CA LEU A 452 -9.26 22.52 -7.83
C LEU A 452 -8.68 22.69 -6.41
N PRO A 453 -8.10 23.88 -6.12
CA PRO A 453 -7.54 24.20 -4.80
C PRO A 453 -8.60 24.31 -3.71
N PRO A 454 -8.17 24.33 -2.43
CA PRO A 454 -9.04 24.62 -1.30
C PRO A 454 -9.78 25.96 -1.45
N LEU A 455 -11.00 26.01 -0.94
CA LEU A 455 -11.74 27.26 -0.86
C LEU A 455 -11.13 28.11 0.26
N ARG A 456 -10.79 29.36 -0.03
CA ARG A 456 -10.41 30.33 1.01
C ARG A 456 -11.68 30.67 1.79
N GLU A 457 -11.73 30.30 3.07
CA GLU A 457 -12.81 30.69 4.00
C GLU A 457 -12.71 32.18 4.36
#